data_AF-A0A8J7MIU1-F1
#
_entry.id   AF-A0A8J7MIU1-F1
#
_cell.length_a   1.000
_cell.length_b   1.000
_cell.length_c   1.000
_cell.angle_alpha   90.00
_cell.angle_beta   90.00
_cell.angle_gamma   90.00
#
_symmetry.space_group_name_H-M   'P 1'
#
loop_
_entity.id
_entity.type
_entity.pdbx_description
1 polymer ?
#
loop_
_entity_poly.entity_id
_entity_poly.type
_entity_poly.pdbx_seq_one_letter_code
_entity_poly.pdbx_strand_id
1 'polypeptide(L)'
;MEILDNEIDTYISSEEHEWRVFIGNNAGYYIPIWHKFQKQDTKVHFHLFAMIFNIYWLGFRKMYKYAIAYLLLFQVISFFILFLAGTDGYLQAQLILMIPYPLFGLFSNWLYYNHAQKTIAAIKRTHTKDTSQQNAIQEAGQTNSAFPFIFFFLSIFLSIFVPSLLGFSS
;
A
#
# COMPACT_ATOMS: atom_id res chain seq x y z
N MET A 1 -29.35 -7.28 -25.55
CA MET A 1 -27.89 -7.49 -25.47
C MET A 1 -27.21 -6.13 -25.57
N GLU A 2 -27.44 -5.38 -26.66
CA GLU A 2 -26.93 -4.01 -26.88
C GLU A 2 -27.16 -2.99 -25.74
N ILE A 3 -28.33 -3.01 -25.07
CA ILE A 3 -28.63 -2.09 -23.95
C ILE A 3 -27.76 -2.40 -22.72
N LEU A 4 -27.48 -3.68 -22.45
CA LEU A 4 -26.68 -4.11 -21.30
C LEU A 4 -25.19 -3.78 -21.52
N ASP A 5 -24.72 -3.95 -22.76
CA ASP A 5 -23.34 -3.65 -23.13
C ASP A 5 -23.05 -2.14 -22.99
N ASN A 6 -23.99 -1.28 -23.41
CA ASN A 6 -23.88 0.17 -23.27
C ASN A 6 -23.88 0.66 -21.80
N GLU A 7 -24.65 0.00 -20.92
CA GLU A 7 -24.68 0.33 -19.49
C GLU A 7 -23.38 -0.08 -18.79
N ILE A 8 -22.84 -1.26 -19.14
CA ILE A 8 -21.54 -1.74 -18.64
C ILE A 8 -20.41 -0.81 -19.09
N ASP A 9 -20.39 -0.42 -20.36
CA ASP A 9 -19.36 0.48 -20.90
C ASP A 9 -19.42 1.88 -20.24
N THR A 10 -20.64 2.39 -20.01
CA THR A 10 -20.85 3.65 -19.30
C THR A 10 -20.34 3.56 -17.87
N TYR A 11 -20.65 2.47 -17.15
CA TYR A 11 -20.19 2.24 -15.78
C TYR A 11 -18.65 2.12 -15.71
N ILE A 12 -18.05 1.33 -16.60
CA ILE A 12 -16.60 1.18 -16.71
C ILE A 12 -15.93 2.54 -16.95
N SER A 13 -16.51 3.39 -17.80
CA SER A 13 -15.97 4.72 -18.08
C SER A 13 -16.00 5.65 -16.86
N SER A 14 -17.07 5.57 -16.05
CA SER A 14 -17.21 6.35 -14.82
C SER A 14 -16.26 5.88 -13.73
N GLU A 15 -16.16 4.57 -13.52
CA GLU A 15 -15.25 3.99 -12.53
C GLU A 15 -13.78 4.21 -12.91
N GLU A 16 -13.43 4.07 -14.19
CA GLU A 16 -12.09 4.37 -14.68
C GLU A 16 -11.70 5.84 -14.47
N HIS A 17 -12.64 6.78 -14.66
CA HIS A 17 -12.40 8.18 -14.35
C HIS A 17 -12.06 8.40 -12.88
N GLU A 18 -12.82 7.80 -11.96
CA GLU A 18 -12.54 7.84 -10.52
C GLU A 18 -11.16 7.24 -10.20
N TRP A 19 -10.79 6.14 -10.85
CA TRP A 19 -9.46 5.55 -10.71
C TRP A 19 -8.36 6.49 -11.19
N ARG A 20 -8.53 7.15 -12.33
CA ARG A 20 -7.55 8.11 -12.86
C ARG A 20 -7.34 9.28 -11.91
N VAL A 21 -8.42 9.83 -11.34
CA VAL A 21 -8.36 10.89 -10.33
C VAL A 21 -7.66 10.40 -9.06
N PHE A 22 -7.96 9.17 -8.59
CA PHE A 22 -7.34 8.59 -7.41
C PHE A 22 -5.85 8.24 -7.63
N ILE A 23 -5.47 7.75 -8.79
CA ILE A 23 -4.09 7.31 -9.08
C ILE A 23 -3.20 8.50 -9.43
N GLY A 24 -3.71 9.46 -10.20
CA GLY A 24 -2.96 10.62 -10.70
C GLY A 24 -1.98 10.28 -11.80
N ASN A 25 -0.78 10.86 -11.72
CA ASN A 25 0.26 10.79 -12.77
C ASN A 25 0.63 9.36 -13.20
N ASN A 26 0.39 8.36 -12.35
CA ASN A 26 0.72 6.97 -12.64
C ASN A 26 -0.43 6.19 -13.32
N ALA A 27 -1.53 6.85 -13.70
CA ALA A 27 -2.73 6.17 -14.21
C ALA A 27 -2.44 5.28 -15.42
N GLY A 28 -1.55 5.72 -16.33
CA GLY A 28 -1.17 4.92 -17.51
C GLY A 28 -0.63 3.53 -17.17
N TYR A 29 0.03 3.36 -16.02
CA TYR A 29 0.50 2.05 -15.56
C TYR A 29 -0.62 1.24 -14.88
N TYR A 30 -1.40 1.87 -13.99
CA TYR A 30 -2.33 1.13 -13.11
C TYR A 30 -3.65 0.76 -13.79
N ILE A 31 -4.19 1.60 -14.69
CA ILE A 31 -5.52 1.37 -15.28
C ILE A 31 -5.62 0.03 -16.02
N PRO A 32 -4.68 -0.36 -16.91
CA PRO A 32 -4.73 -1.66 -17.58
C PRO A 32 -4.66 -2.85 -16.61
N ILE A 33 -3.96 -2.68 -15.48
CA ILE A 33 -3.83 -3.72 -14.45
C ILE A 33 -5.14 -3.84 -13.67
N TRP A 34 -5.75 -2.72 -13.31
CA TRP A 34 -6.99 -2.66 -12.54
C TRP A 34 -8.17 -3.23 -13.32
N HIS A 35 -8.22 -3.03 -14.63
CA HIS A 35 -9.18 -3.71 -15.51
C HIS A 35 -9.10 -5.24 -15.42
N LYS A 36 -7.88 -5.80 -15.35
CA LYS A 36 -7.69 -7.26 -15.16
C LYS A 36 -8.18 -7.73 -13.79
N PHE A 37 -8.01 -6.89 -12.75
CA PHE A 37 -8.48 -7.22 -11.40
C PHE A 37 -10.00 -7.14 -11.29
N GLN A 38 -10.62 -6.14 -11.91
CA GLN A 38 -12.08 -5.97 -11.93
C GLN A 38 -12.77 -7.15 -12.62
N LYS A 39 -12.21 -7.65 -13.74
CA LYS A 39 -12.66 -8.86 -14.43
C LYS A 39 -12.39 -10.17 -13.67
N GLN A 40 -11.67 -10.09 -12.54
CA GLN A 40 -11.21 -11.23 -11.75
C GLN A 40 -10.29 -12.21 -12.51
N ASP A 41 -9.68 -11.76 -13.60
CA ASP A 41 -8.75 -12.57 -14.41
C ASP A 41 -7.52 -13.00 -13.60
N THR A 42 -7.09 -12.15 -12.68
CA THR A 42 -5.95 -12.40 -11.79
C THR A 42 -5.99 -11.49 -10.57
N LYS A 43 -5.24 -11.84 -9.52
CA LYS A 43 -4.91 -10.97 -8.39
C LYS A 43 -3.40 -10.69 -8.28
N VAL A 44 -2.63 -11.24 -9.21
CA VAL A 44 -1.17 -11.21 -9.21
C VAL A 44 -0.70 -10.34 -10.35
N HIS A 45 0.08 -9.32 -10.00
CA HIS A 45 0.83 -8.53 -10.97
C HIS A 45 2.09 -7.98 -10.32
N PHE A 46 3.25 -8.46 -10.76
CA PHE A 46 4.54 -8.12 -10.17
C PHE A 46 4.83 -6.61 -10.27
N HIS A 47 5.24 -6.01 -9.14
CA HIS A 47 5.63 -4.61 -9.05
C HIS A 47 7.00 -4.47 -8.37
N LEU A 48 8.05 -4.30 -9.17
CA LEU A 48 9.43 -4.26 -8.70
C LEU A 48 9.66 -3.21 -7.61
N PHE A 49 9.21 -1.97 -7.81
CA PHE A 49 9.39 -0.91 -6.82
C PHE A 49 8.64 -1.18 -5.51
N ALA A 50 7.51 -1.89 -5.55
CA ALA A 50 6.78 -2.20 -4.33
C ALA A 50 7.49 -3.31 -3.57
N MET A 51 8.11 -4.27 -4.27
CA MET A 51 8.96 -5.29 -3.65
C MET A 51 10.17 -4.68 -2.94
N ILE A 52 10.90 -3.78 -3.62
CA ILE A 52 12.14 -3.17 -3.09
C ILE A 52 11.83 -2.16 -1.98
N PHE A 53 10.89 -1.24 -2.21
CA PHE A 53 10.59 -0.17 -1.26
C PHE A 53 9.53 -0.58 -0.21
N ASN A 54 8.88 -1.73 -0.36
CA ASN A 54 7.97 -2.36 0.62
C ASN A 54 7.04 -1.37 1.35
N ILE A 55 7.17 -1.23 2.68
CA ILE A 55 6.34 -0.32 3.50
C ILE A 55 6.40 1.14 3.07
N TYR A 56 7.53 1.57 2.50
CA TYR A 56 7.70 2.94 2.03
C TYR A 56 6.86 3.19 0.78
N TRP A 57 6.71 2.19 -0.09
CA TRP A 57 5.80 2.26 -1.24
C TRP A 57 4.32 2.33 -0.78
N LEU A 58 3.95 1.60 0.28
CA LEU A 58 2.61 1.73 0.87
C LEU A 58 2.34 3.17 1.31
N GLY A 59 3.27 3.76 2.05
CA GLY A 59 3.19 5.14 2.49
C GLY A 59 3.15 6.15 1.35
N PHE A 60 3.98 5.94 0.32
CA PHE A 60 3.99 6.75 -0.90
C PHE A 60 2.61 6.79 -1.58
N ARG A 61 1.89 5.65 -1.60
CA ARG A 61 0.53 5.50 -2.14
C ARG A 61 -0.58 5.78 -1.14
N LYS A 62 -0.25 6.48 -0.05
CA LYS A 62 -1.16 6.88 1.04
C LYS A 62 -1.89 5.73 1.75
N MET A 63 -1.36 4.52 1.64
CA MET A 63 -1.82 3.35 2.40
C MET A 63 -1.26 3.37 3.82
N TYR A 64 -1.42 4.48 4.55
CA TYR A 64 -0.77 4.75 5.84
C TYR A 64 -1.10 3.70 6.91
N LYS A 65 -2.35 3.25 6.95
CA LYS A 65 -2.78 2.20 7.90
C LYS A 65 -2.00 0.90 7.67
N TYR A 66 -1.81 0.49 6.41
CA TYR A 66 -1.05 -0.70 6.08
C TYR A 66 0.45 -0.51 6.36
N ALA A 67 1.01 0.66 6.04
CA ALA A 67 2.41 0.97 6.32
C ALA A 67 2.72 0.94 7.83
N ILE A 68 1.88 1.57 8.65
CA ILE A 68 2.03 1.59 10.12
C ILE A 68 1.82 0.20 10.70
N ALA A 69 0.78 -0.53 10.29
CA ALA A 69 0.53 -1.88 10.78
C ALA A 69 1.69 -2.83 10.47
N TYR A 70 2.25 -2.75 9.26
CA TYR A 70 3.42 -3.53 8.89
C TYR A 70 4.63 -3.14 9.74
N LEU A 71 4.93 -1.85 9.90
CA LEU A 71 6.07 -1.39 10.70
C LEU A 71 5.96 -1.91 12.14
N LEU A 72 4.79 -1.77 12.78
CA LEU A 72 4.57 -2.26 14.13
C LEU A 72 4.74 -3.78 14.22
N LEU A 73 4.16 -4.53 13.27
CA LEU A 73 4.32 -5.98 13.22
C LEU A 73 5.79 -6.38 13.08
N PHE A 74 6.53 -5.69 12.21
CA PHE A 74 7.95 -5.92 12.00
C PHE A 74 8.77 -5.63 13.27
N GLN A 75 8.48 -4.53 13.99
CA GLN A 75 9.15 -4.21 15.25
C GLN A 75 8.83 -5.25 16.34
N VAL A 76 7.57 -5.67 16.45
CA VAL A 76 7.15 -6.68 17.44
C VAL A 76 7.86 -8.01 17.19
N ILE A 77 7.90 -8.47 15.94
CA ILE A 77 8.58 -9.72 15.59
C ILE A 77 10.09 -9.60 15.83
N SER A 78 10.71 -8.50 15.38
CA SER A 78 12.13 -8.24 15.60
C SER A 78 12.50 -8.24 17.08
N PHE A 79 11.69 -7.58 17.91
CA PHE A 79 11.88 -7.58 19.36
C PHE A 79 11.71 -8.97 19.97
N PHE A 80 10.67 -9.71 19.56
CA PHE A 80 10.44 -11.06 20.05
C PHE A 80 11.62 -11.99 19.75
N ILE A 81 12.22 -11.87 18.57
CA ILE A 81 13.41 -12.64 18.21
C ILE A 81 14.62 -12.22 19.05
N LEU A 82 14.84 -10.92 19.22
CA LEU A 82 15.93 -10.40 20.07
C LEU A 82 15.79 -10.88 21.53
N PHE A 83 14.57 -10.90 22.05
CA PHE A 83 14.27 -11.38 23.39
C PHE A 83 14.56 -12.88 23.57
N LEU A 84 14.22 -13.71 22.57
CA LEU A 84 14.41 -15.16 22.65
C LEU A 84 15.83 -15.63 22.31
N ALA A 85 16.45 -15.02 21.30
CA ALA A 85 17.70 -15.49 20.71
C ALA A 85 18.90 -14.58 21.03
N GLY A 86 18.69 -13.46 21.71
CA GLY A 86 19.73 -12.47 21.95
C GLY A 86 20.24 -11.82 20.66
N THR A 87 21.41 -11.20 20.73
CA THR A 87 22.02 -10.45 19.62
C THR A 87 22.66 -11.34 18.55
N ASP A 88 23.13 -12.54 18.93
CA ASP A 88 23.98 -13.39 18.09
C ASP A 88 23.27 -13.94 16.84
N GLY A 89 21.92 -13.95 16.85
CA GLY A 89 21.06 -14.37 15.73
C GLY A 89 20.24 -13.25 15.09
N TYR A 90 20.38 -12.00 15.55
CA TYR A 90 19.45 -10.92 15.18
C TYR A 90 19.54 -10.59 13.69
N LEU A 91 20.75 -10.51 13.13
CA LEU A 91 20.92 -10.19 11.70
C LEU A 91 20.32 -11.28 10.80
N GLN A 92 20.56 -12.56 11.11
CA GLN A 92 20.01 -13.69 10.36
C GLN A 92 18.49 -13.70 10.42
N ALA A 93 17.92 -13.40 11.60
CA ALA A 93 16.50 -13.25 11.78
C ALA A 93 15.91 -12.12 10.91
N GLN A 94 16.57 -10.96 10.85
CA GLN A 94 16.14 -9.87 9.97
C GLN A 94 16.11 -10.30 8.49
N LEU A 95 17.11 -11.07 8.04
CA LEU A 95 17.13 -11.62 6.68
C LEU A 95 15.98 -12.58 6.42
N ILE A 96 15.61 -13.43 7.39
CA ILE A 96 14.45 -14.32 7.29
C ILE A 96 13.16 -13.52 7.14
N LEU A 97 13.01 -12.38 7.83
CA LEU A 97 11.85 -11.49 7.68
C LEU A 97 11.75 -10.84 6.29
N MET A 98 12.80 -10.90 5.47
CA MET A 98 12.77 -10.43 4.08
C MET A 98 12.23 -11.48 3.10
N ILE A 99 12.13 -12.75 3.49
CA ILE A 99 11.61 -13.84 2.62
C ILE A 99 10.23 -13.53 2.03
N PRO A 100 9.28 -12.88 2.73
CA PRO A 100 7.97 -12.54 2.15
C PRO A 100 7.99 -11.38 1.14
N TYR A 101 9.11 -10.67 0.93
CA TYR A 101 9.14 -9.48 0.09
C TYR A 101 8.74 -9.74 -1.37
N PRO A 102 9.14 -10.85 -2.02
CA PRO A 102 8.67 -11.19 -3.36
C PRO A 102 7.14 -11.36 -3.42
N LEU A 103 6.52 -11.94 -2.38
CA LEU A 103 5.06 -12.05 -2.28
C LEU A 103 4.42 -10.65 -2.23
N PHE A 104 5.00 -9.74 -1.45
CA PHE A 104 4.56 -8.35 -1.44
C PHE A 104 4.67 -7.71 -2.84
N GLY A 105 5.76 -7.97 -3.58
CA GLY A 105 5.92 -7.56 -4.97
C GLY A 105 4.79 -8.05 -5.90
N LEU A 106 4.34 -9.28 -5.71
CA LEU A 106 3.27 -9.90 -6.53
C LEU A 106 1.86 -9.37 -6.23
N PHE A 107 1.58 -9.06 -4.96
CA PHE A 107 0.23 -8.71 -4.50
C PHE A 107 0.03 -7.23 -4.17
N SER A 108 1.09 -6.42 -4.15
CA SER A 108 1.05 -4.98 -3.84
C SER A 108 0.06 -4.20 -4.71
N ASN A 109 0.02 -4.47 -6.02
CA ASN A 109 -0.92 -3.85 -6.94
C ASN A 109 -2.38 -4.15 -6.61
N TRP A 110 -2.67 -5.41 -6.26
CA TRP A 110 -4.01 -5.83 -5.86
C TRP A 110 -4.42 -5.24 -4.51
N LEU A 111 -3.48 -5.18 -3.57
CA LEU A 111 -3.68 -4.50 -2.29
C LEU A 111 -4.02 -3.02 -2.51
N TYR A 112 -3.30 -2.35 -3.40
CA TYR A 112 -3.56 -0.95 -3.73
C TYR A 112 -4.90 -0.74 -4.43
N TYR A 113 -5.25 -1.60 -5.40
CA TYR A 113 -6.57 -1.60 -6.03
C TYR A 113 -7.70 -1.71 -5.01
N ASN A 114 -7.63 -2.72 -4.11
CA ASN A 114 -8.65 -2.90 -3.08
C ASN A 114 -8.74 -1.73 -2.10
N HIS A 115 -7.60 -1.15 -1.75
CA HIS A 115 -7.58 0.05 -0.92
C HIS A 115 -8.29 1.21 -1.62
N ALA A 116 -7.97 1.47 -2.89
CA ALA A 116 -8.59 2.52 -3.68
C ALA A 116 -10.11 2.33 -3.78
N GLN A 117 -10.55 1.13 -4.13
CA GLN A 117 -11.97 0.77 -4.22
C GLN A 117 -12.73 1.06 -2.93
N LYS A 118 -12.20 0.60 -1.79
CA LYS A 118 -12.82 0.85 -0.47
C LYS A 118 -12.85 2.34 -0.12
N THR A 119 -11.78 3.06 -0.42
CA THR A 119 -11.65 4.50 -0.13
C THR A 119 -12.61 5.32 -1.00
N ILE A 120 -12.64 5.09 -2.31
CA ILE A 120 -13.55 5.76 -3.25
C ILE A 120 -15.01 5.48 -2.87
N ALA A 121 -15.37 4.22 -2.62
CA ALA A 121 -16.72 3.86 -2.19
C ALA A 121 -17.14 4.54 -0.87
N ALA A 122 -16.21 4.71 0.07
CA ALA A 122 -16.48 5.43 1.31
C ALA A 122 -16.73 6.93 1.06
N ILE A 123 -15.91 7.58 0.22
CA ILE A 123 -16.05 8.99 -0.14
C ILE A 123 -17.39 9.24 -0.86
N LYS A 124 -17.78 8.38 -1.80
CA LYS A 124 -19.06 8.46 -2.52
C LYS A 124 -20.28 8.39 -1.59
N ARG A 125 -20.15 7.72 -0.44
CA ARG A 125 -21.24 7.64 0.55
C ARG A 125 -21.32 8.88 1.44
N THR A 126 -20.23 9.62 1.63
CA THR A 126 -20.17 10.77 2.54
C THR A 126 -20.28 12.12 1.84
N HIS A 127 -20.04 12.19 0.54
CA HIS A 127 -20.12 13.42 -0.25
C HIS A 127 -21.29 13.37 -1.25
N THR A 128 -22.21 14.33 -1.14
CA THR A 128 -23.43 14.40 -1.98
C THR A 128 -23.26 15.27 -3.24
N LYS A 129 -22.17 16.03 -3.35
CA LYS A 129 -21.86 16.89 -4.51
C LYS A 129 -20.67 16.34 -5.28
N ASP A 130 -20.81 16.23 -6.60
CA ASP A 130 -19.81 15.65 -7.51
C ASP A 130 -18.44 16.36 -7.43
N THR A 131 -18.41 17.70 -7.42
CA THR A 131 -17.15 18.46 -7.28
C THR A 131 -16.44 18.22 -5.94
N SER A 132 -17.20 18.11 -4.84
CA SER A 132 -16.65 17.79 -3.53
C SER A 132 -16.13 16.35 -3.48
N GLN A 133 -16.78 15.43 -4.17
CA GLN A 133 -16.39 14.03 -4.26
C GLN A 133 -15.07 13.88 -5.03
N GLN A 134 -14.94 14.51 -6.20
CA GLN A 134 -13.72 14.43 -7.01
C GLN A 134 -12.50 14.96 -6.27
N ASN A 135 -12.63 16.12 -5.61
CA ASN A 135 -11.55 16.68 -4.78
C ASN A 135 -11.15 15.72 -3.64
N ALA A 136 -12.13 15.12 -2.95
CA ALA A 136 -11.86 14.16 -1.89
C ALA A 136 -11.17 12.88 -2.40
N ILE A 137 -11.59 12.35 -3.57
CA ILE A 137 -10.94 11.20 -4.22
C ILE A 137 -9.49 11.54 -4.57
N GLN A 138 -9.24 12.72 -5.14
CA GLN A 138 -7.90 13.18 -5.48
C GLN A 138 -7.02 13.31 -4.23
N GLU A 139 -7.51 13.94 -3.17
CA GLU A 139 -6.76 14.12 -1.92
C GLU A 139 -6.45 12.79 -1.21
N ALA A 140 -7.39 11.83 -1.23
CA ALA A 140 -7.22 10.54 -0.59
C ALA A 140 -6.25 9.61 -1.35
N GLY A 141 -6.18 9.76 -2.67
CA GLY A 141 -5.28 9.03 -3.55
C GLY A 141 -3.96 9.77 -3.77
N GLN A 142 -3.58 9.96 -5.03
CA GLN A 142 -2.34 10.59 -5.49
C GLN A 142 -1.11 10.01 -4.76
N THR A 143 -0.02 10.75 -4.72
CA THR A 143 1.21 10.32 -4.05
C THR A 143 1.57 11.27 -2.93
N ASN A 144 2.28 10.75 -1.92
CA ASN A 144 2.95 11.56 -0.91
C ASN A 144 4.44 11.24 -0.93
N SER A 145 5.22 12.07 -1.63
CA SER A 145 6.67 11.85 -1.77
C SER A 145 7.45 12.11 -0.48
N ALA A 146 6.93 12.92 0.45
CA ALA A 146 7.61 13.22 1.72
C ALA A 146 7.49 12.06 2.73
N PHE A 147 6.36 11.37 2.75
CA PHE A 147 6.07 10.32 3.73
C PHE A 147 7.14 9.21 3.76
N PRO A 148 7.59 8.62 2.64
CA PRO A 148 8.64 7.60 2.64
C PRO A 148 9.90 8.00 3.41
N PHE A 149 10.38 9.23 3.25
CA PHE A 149 11.58 9.70 3.91
C PHE A 149 11.37 9.87 5.42
N ILE A 150 10.28 10.52 5.82
CA ILE A 150 9.93 10.69 7.23
C ILE A 150 9.79 9.32 7.90
N PHE A 151 9.09 8.39 7.23
CA PHE A 151 8.84 7.05 7.74
C PHE A 151 10.11 6.20 7.79
N PHE A 152 11.05 6.40 6.86
CA PHE A 152 12.36 5.77 6.89
C PHE A 152 13.15 6.18 8.14
N PHE A 153 13.29 7.48 8.41
CA PHE A 153 13.98 7.95 9.62
C PHE A 153 13.29 7.48 10.90
N LEU A 154 11.96 7.46 10.93
CA LEU A 154 11.19 6.91 12.06
C LEU A 154 11.49 5.42 12.26
N SER A 155 11.50 4.62 11.19
CA SER A 155 11.75 3.18 11.30
C SER A 155 13.16 2.87 11.81
N ILE A 156 14.18 3.61 11.35
CA ILE A 156 15.56 3.50 11.86
C ILE A 156 15.61 3.90 13.33
N PHE A 157 15.03 5.05 13.68
CA PHE A 157 14.99 5.52 15.06
C PHE A 157 14.38 4.46 15.98
N LEU A 158 13.21 3.91 15.63
CA LEU A 158 12.57 2.85 16.42
C LEU A 158 13.39 1.56 16.50
N SER A 159 14.11 1.21 15.44
CA SER A 159 14.92 -0.01 15.38
C SER A 159 16.17 0.06 16.25
N ILE A 160 16.69 1.26 16.50
CA ILE A 160 17.85 1.48 17.37
C ILE A 160 17.39 1.79 18.81
N PHE A 161 16.46 2.73 18.95
CA PHE A 161 16.04 3.27 20.24
C PHE A 161 15.35 2.22 21.13
N VAL A 162 14.43 1.41 20.57
CA VAL A 162 13.65 0.45 21.36
C VAL A 162 14.53 -0.63 21.98
N PRO A 163 15.43 -1.31 21.24
CA PRO A 163 16.37 -2.26 21.86
C PRO A 163 17.23 -1.63 22.95
N SER A 164 17.80 -0.44 22.69
CA SER A 164 18.67 0.25 23.67
C SER A 164 17.94 0.60 24.97
N LEU A 165 16.70 1.09 24.90
CA LEU A 165 15.89 1.39 26.09
C LEU A 165 15.65 0.15 26.96
N LEU A 166 15.59 -1.03 26.34
CA LEU A 166 15.31 -2.31 26.98
C LEU A 166 16.58 -3.04 27.42
N GLY A 167 17.76 -2.41 27.32
CA GLY A 167 19.04 -2.99 27.74
C GLY A 167 19.65 -3.97 26.73
N PHE A 168 19.06 -4.12 25.54
CA PHE A 168 19.69 -4.81 24.43
C PHE A 168 20.59 -3.81 23.69
N SER A 169 21.78 -3.57 24.24
CA SER A 169 22.86 -2.88 23.53
C SER A 169 23.76 -3.90 22.86
N SER A 170 23.96 -3.77 21.55
CA SER A 170 25.06 -4.42 20.81
C SER A 170 26.40 -3.85 21.23
#